data_AF-A0A7S0Z2R5-F1
#
_entry.id   AF-A0A7S0Z2R5-F1
#
_cell.length_a   1.000
_cell.length_b   1.000
_cell.length_c   1.000
_cell.angle_alpha   90.00
_cell.angle_beta   90.00
_cell.angle_gamma   90.00
#
_symmetry.space_group_name_H-M   'P 1'
#
loop_
_entity.id
_entity.type
_entity.pdbx_description
1 polymer ?
#
loop_
_entity_poly.entity_id
_entity_poly.type
_entity_poly.pdbx_seq_one_letter_code
_entity_poly.pdbx_strand_id
1 'polypeptide(L)'
;QAVAGLSDVQALVPVLQSLGGAHAKYGVKPEHFPIVGEALLWTLEQGFGKVGLWTPEVKNAWMGTWETVKSVMEPALVKQAAASAPVAPPETPATPSESPAERMKKLVQQSWALVERDIDAHGIKFFMRIFTIAPSTLELFSFKDAKDLEKSPELAAHAGTVMRTVGQAVAGLSDVQALVPVLQSL
;
A
#
# COMPACT_ATOMS: atom_id res chain seq x y z
N GLN A 1 -19.23 0.46 -23.66
CA GLN A 1 -18.99 -0.72 -22.82
C GLN A 1 -17.73 -0.46 -21.99
N ALA A 2 -17.86 -0.33 -20.66
CA ALA A 2 -16.80 0.12 -19.76
C ALA A 2 -16.83 -0.67 -18.45
N VAL A 3 -16.88 -2.00 -18.57
CA VAL A 3 -17.06 -2.92 -17.44
C VAL A 3 -15.73 -3.55 -17.01
N ALA A 4 -14.70 -3.55 -17.87
CA ALA A 4 -13.49 -4.36 -17.64
C ALA A 4 -12.62 -3.93 -16.44
N GLY A 5 -12.39 -2.63 -16.24
CA GLY A 5 -11.42 -2.16 -15.22
C GLY A 5 -11.95 -2.12 -13.78
N LEU A 6 -13.27 -2.01 -13.59
CA LEU A 6 -13.90 -2.07 -12.26
C LEU A 6 -14.00 -3.50 -11.75
N SER A 7 -14.31 -4.45 -12.64
CA SER A 7 -14.30 -5.89 -12.32
C SER A 7 -12.94 -6.35 -11.79
N ASP A 8 -11.86 -5.80 -12.33
CA ASP A 8 -10.50 -6.05 -11.89
C ASP A 8 -10.25 -5.56 -10.45
N VAL A 9 -10.54 -4.29 -10.14
CA VAL A 9 -10.37 -3.75 -8.77
C VAL A 9 -11.35 -4.38 -7.78
N GLN A 10 -12.57 -4.73 -8.21
CA GLN A 10 -13.53 -5.47 -7.39
C GLN A 10 -12.97 -6.82 -6.92
N ALA A 11 -12.13 -7.47 -7.74
CA ALA A 11 -11.52 -8.74 -7.39
C ALA A 11 -10.52 -8.62 -6.22
N LEU A 12 -9.94 -7.43 -6.00
CA LEU A 12 -9.05 -7.18 -4.86
C LEU A 12 -9.79 -6.86 -3.58
N VAL A 13 -11.05 -6.40 -3.66
CA VAL A 13 -11.84 -6.02 -2.48
C VAL A 13 -11.86 -7.11 -1.40
N PRO A 14 -12.22 -8.38 -1.68
CA PRO A 14 -12.22 -9.42 -0.65
C PRO A 14 -10.81 -9.74 -0.11
N VAL A 15 -9.76 -9.59 -0.94
CA VAL A 15 -8.38 -9.83 -0.52
C VAL A 15 -7.89 -8.70 0.40
N LEU A 16 -8.14 -7.44 0.04
CA LEU A 16 -7.83 -6.27 0.86
C LEU A 16 -8.63 -6.26 2.16
N GLN A 17 -9.88 -6.73 2.15
CA GLN A 17 -10.66 -6.92 3.37
C GLN A 17 -10.03 -7.99 4.29
N SER A 18 -9.61 -9.11 3.72
CA SER A 18 -8.89 -10.16 4.47
C SER A 18 -7.58 -9.63 5.05
N LEU A 19 -6.83 -8.86 4.26
CA LEU A 19 -5.58 -8.23 4.66
C LEU A 19 -5.79 -7.20 5.78
N GLY A 20 -6.79 -6.32 5.66
CA GLY A 20 -7.15 -5.35 6.69
C GLY A 20 -7.54 -6.03 8.01
N GLY A 21 -8.24 -7.16 7.93
CA GLY A 21 -8.49 -8.01 9.08
C GLY A 21 -7.20 -8.62 9.67
N ALA A 22 -6.34 -9.24 8.84
CA ALA A 22 -5.07 -9.77 9.32
C ALA A 22 -4.23 -8.71 10.07
N HIS A 23 -4.23 -7.46 9.59
CA HIS A 23 -3.58 -6.33 10.24
C HIS A 23 -4.16 -5.99 11.62
N ALA A 24 -5.46 -6.23 11.85
CA ALA A 24 -6.07 -6.08 13.17
C ALA A 24 -5.43 -7.02 14.22
N LYS A 25 -5.03 -8.24 13.81
CA LYS A 25 -4.36 -9.22 14.70
C LYS A 25 -2.99 -8.74 15.17
N TYR A 26 -2.34 -7.88 14.40
CA TYR A 26 -1.05 -7.27 14.73
C TYR A 26 -1.20 -5.94 15.49
N GLY A 27 -2.42 -5.56 15.90
CA GLY A 27 -2.68 -4.36 16.68
C GLY A 27 -2.72 -3.07 15.85
N VAL A 28 -2.86 -3.17 14.53
CA VAL A 28 -3.08 -1.99 13.68
C VAL A 28 -4.43 -1.35 14.04
N LYS A 29 -4.45 -0.02 14.14
CA LYS A 29 -5.63 0.76 14.48
C LYS A 29 -5.96 1.74 13.36
N PRO A 30 -7.21 2.23 13.27
CA PRO A 30 -7.61 3.24 12.30
C PRO A 30 -6.69 4.47 12.29
N GLU A 31 -6.16 4.87 13.44
CA GLU A 31 -5.27 6.03 13.59
C GLU A 31 -3.90 5.81 12.90
N HIS A 32 -3.53 4.57 12.57
CA HIS A 32 -2.28 4.28 11.86
C HIS A 32 -2.39 4.52 10.34
N PHE A 33 -3.59 4.48 9.76
CA PHE A 33 -3.78 4.71 8.31
C PHE A 33 -3.33 6.10 7.84
N PRO A 34 -3.67 7.23 8.50
CA PRO A 34 -3.17 8.53 8.07
C PRO A 34 -1.64 8.63 8.16
N ILE A 35 -1.02 8.00 9.18
CA ILE A 35 0.44 7.96 9.36
C ILE A 35 1.11 7.21 8.20
N VAL A 36 0.57 6.05 7.82
CA VAL A 36 1.11 5.26 6.71
C VAL A 36 0.94 6.00 5.38
N GLY A 37 -0.20 6.66 5.16
CA GLY A 37 -0.43 7.49 3.97
C GLY A 37 0.57 8.63 3.84
N GLU A 38 0.85 9.33 4.94
CA GLU A 38 1.85 10.40 4.97
C GLU A 38 3.26 9.87 4.72
N ALA A 39 3.64 8.77 5.38
CA ALA A 39 4.95 8.15 5.19
C ALA A 39 5.16 7.65 3.74
N LEU A 40 4.12 7.09 3.14
CA LEU A 40 4.11 6.66 1.74
C LEU A 40 4.34 7.86 0.80
N LEU A 41 3.52 8.91 0.92
CA LEU A 41 3.63 10.10 0.07
C LEU A 41 4.99 10.79 0.22
N TRP A 42 5.51 10.88 1.45
CA TRP A 42 6.83 11.44 1.70
C TRP A 42 7.93 10.60 1.05
N THR A 43 7.86 9.27 1.15
CA THR A 43 8.86 8.36 0.55
C THR A 43 8.90 8.49 -0.97
N LEU A 44 7.72 8.60 -1.59
CA LEU A 44 7.56 8.83 -3.01
C LEU A 44 8.16 10.20 -3.42
N GLU A 45 7.86 11.26 -2.66
CA GLU A 45 8.46 12.58 -2.87
C GLU A 45 9.99 12.56 -2.79
N GLN A 46 10.60 11.79 -1.88
CA GLN A 46 12.06 11.67 -1.83
C GLN A 46 12.66 10.94 -3.04
N GLY A 47 11.95 9.92 -3.56
CA GLY A 47 12.35 9.18 -4.75
C GLY A 47 12.23 10.01 -6.04
N PHE A 48 11.18 10.84 -6.14
CA PHE A 48 10.90 11.65 -7.33
C PHE A 48 11.47 13.07 -7.26
N GLY A 49 11.70 13.60 -6.06
CA GLY A 49 12.17 14.96 -5.83
C GLY A 49 13.56 15.20 -6.39
N LYS A 50 14.43 14.18 -6.40
CA LYS A 50 15.79 14.27 -6.98
C LYS A 50 15.80 14.32 -8.51
N VAL A 51 14.71 13.90 -9.16
CA VAL A 51 14.57 13.84 -10.62
C VAL A 51 13.52 14.83 -11.16
N GLY A 52 12.93 15.66 -10.30
CA GLY A 52 11.95 16.68 -10.68
C GLY A 52 10.59 16.14 -11.13
N LEU A 53 10.28 14.87 -10.85
CA LEU A 53 9.06 14.20 -11.31
C LEU A 53 7.93 14.20 -10.28
N TRP A 54 8.13 14.83 -9.12
CA TRP A 54 7.09 14.99 -8.11
C TRP A 54 6.15 16.13 -8.48
N THR A 55 5.23 15.87 -9.41
CA THR A 55 4.21 16.86 -9.81
C THR A 55 2.94 16.73 -8.95
N PRO A 56 2.11 17.79 -8.89
CA PRO A 56 0.81 17.72 -8.23
C PRO A 56 -0.08 16.56 -8.71
N GLU A 57 -0.03 16.22 -10.00
CA GLU A 57 -0.78 15.12 -10.59
C GLU A 57 -0.32 13.75 -10.06
N VAL A 58 1.00 13.55 -9.92
CA VAL A 58 1.58 12.32 -9.35
C VAL A 58 1.21 12.20 -7.87
N LYS A 59 1.32 13.29 -7.12
CA LYS A 59 0.90 13.33 -5.72
C LYS A 59 -0.58 12.97 -5.55
N ASN A 60 -1.45 13.57 -6.36
CA ASN A 60 -2.90 13.33 -6.30
C ASN A 60 -3.26 11.88 -6.69
N ALA A 61 -2.57 11.28 -7.67
CA ALA A 61 -2.76 9.88 -8.04
C ALA A 61 -2.41 8.93 -6.88
N TRP A 62 -1.30 9.18 -6.19
CA TRP A 62 -0.90 8.38 -5.03
C TRP A 62 -1.82 8.58 -3.83
N MET A 63 -2.30 9.81 -3.60
CA MET A 63 -3.32 10.08 -2.58
C MET A 63 -4.61 9.32 -2.87
N GLY A 64 -5.13 9.36 -4.11
CA GLY A 64 -6.36 8.65 -4.49
C GLY A 64 -6.21 7.12 -4.38
N THR A 65 -5.04 6.60 -4.72
CA THR A 65 -4.72 5.17 -4.55
C THR A 65 -4.72 4.78 -3.08
N TRP A 66 -4.05 5.58 -2.22
CA TRP A 66 -4.02 5.33 -0.78
C TRP A 66 -5.42 5.41 -0.14
N GLU A 67 -6.21 6.43 -0.50
CA GLU A 67 -7.59 6.56 0.00
C GLU A 67 -8.46 5.38 -0.42
N THR A 68 -8.27 4.83 -1.63
CA THR A 68 -8.99 3.63 -2.06
C THR A 68 -8.61 2.42 -1.20
N VAL A 69 -7.32 2.20 -0.96
CA VAL A 69 -6.85 1.10 -0.10
C VAL A 69 -7.39 1.25 1.33
N LYS A 70 -7.27 2.45 1.91
CA LYS A 70 -7.79 2.79 3.23
C LYS A 70 -9.31 2.55 3.31
N SER A 71 -10.07 2.98 2.29
CA SER A 71 -11.54 2.82 2.25
C SER A 71 -12.00 1.36 2.29
N VAL A 72 -11.14 0.41 1.91
CA VAL A 72 -11.44 -1.02 1.92
C VAL A 72 -10.89 -1.69 3.19
N MET A 73 -9.65 -1.37 3.57
CA MET A 73 -8.97 -2.02 4.69
C MET A 73 -9.43 -1.50 6.06
N GLU A 74 -9.68 -0.19 6.21
CA GLU A 74 -10.06 0.40 7.50
C GLU A 74 -11.44 -0.10 7.97
N PRO A 75 -12.50 -0.12 7.13
CA PRO A 75 -13.77 -0.71 7.53
C PRO A 75 -13.66 -2.21 7.78
N ALA A 76 -12.81 -2.94 7.06
CA ALA A 76 -12.59 -4.37 7.30
C ALA A 76 -11.90 -4.63 8.64
N LEU A 77 -10.92 -3.79 9.01
CA LEU A 77 -10.25 -3.79 10.30
C LEU A 77 -11.22 -3.49 11.45
N VAL A 78 -12.03 -2.43 11.30
CA VAL A 78 -13.08 -2.05 12.26
C VAL A 78 -14.15 -3.14 12.37
N LYS A 79 -14.56 -3.74 11.24
CA LYS A 79 -15.57 -4.81 11.19
C LYS A 79 -15.07 -6.11 11.81
N GLN A 80 -13.81 -6.47 11.62
CA GLN A 80 -13.21 -7.64 12.28
C GLN A 80 -13.00 -7.41 13.78
N ALA A 81 -12.86 -6.15 14.22
CA ALA A 81 -12.94 -5.77 15.62
C ALA A 81 -14.38 -5.77 16.19
N ALA A 82 -15.42 -5.73 15.34
CA ALA A 82 -16.82 -5.51 15.76
C ALA A 82 -17.81 -6.69 15.59
N ALA A 83 -17.56 -7.71 14.77
CA ALA A 83 -18.55 -8.77 14.50
C ALA A 83 -17.87 -10.04 13.94
N SER A 84 -18.16 -11.30 14.31
CA SER A 84 -19.39 -11.92 14.82
C SER A 84 -20.67 -11.40 14.12
N ALA A 85 -20.99 -12.00 12.96
CA ALA A 85 -22.25 -11.90 12.16
C ALA A 85 -22.42 -10.78 11.06
N PRO A 86 -23.27 -10.98 10.02
CA PRO A 86 -22.89 -10.73 8.61
C PRO A 86 -23.83 -9.85 7.71
N VAL A 87 -23.31 -9.46 6.51
CA VAL A 87 -23.97 -9.12 5.19
C VAL A 87 -24.71 -7.73 5.07
N ALA A 88 -24.75 -6.91 4.00
CA ALA A 88 -24.87 -7.04 2.51
C ALA A 88 -24.58 -5.69 1.71
N PRO A 89 -24.67 -5.62 0.35
CA PRO A 89 -23.87 -4.75 -0.59
C PRO A 89 -24.67 -3.76 -1.56
N PRO A 90 -24.26 -3.36 -2.81
CA PRO A 90 -23.74 -2.00 -3.20
C PRO A 90 -24.30 -1.31 -4.51
N GLU A 91 -23.63 -0.20 -4.97
CA GLU A 91 -23.34 0.28 -6.38
C GLU A 91 -23.96 1.62 -6.94
N THR A 92 -23.18 2.38 -7.78
CA THR A 92 -23.44 2.95 -9.17
C THR A 92 -22.50 4.17 -9.59
N PRO A 93 -22.44 4.72 -10.86
CA PRO A 93 -21.38 4.44 -11.89
C PRO A 93 -20.77 5.68 -12.66
N ALA A 94 -19.80 5.51 -13.60
CA ALA A 94 -19.53 6.41 -14.77
C ALA A 94 -18.49 5.89 -15.84
N THR A 95 -18.58 6.34 -17.11
CA THR A 95 -17.85 5.92 -18.37
C THR A 95 -17.25 7.12 -19.19
N PRO A 96 -16.72 7.03 -20.45
CA PRO A 96 -15.34 6.71 -20.89
C PRO A 96 -14.58 7.81 -21.72
N SER A 97 -13.29 7.97 -21.42
CA SER A 97 -12.13 8.52 -22.18
C SER A 97 -10.91 8.09 -21.35
N GLU A 98 -9.77 7.62 -21.91
CA GLU A 98 -8.68 6.85 -21.20
C GLU A 98 -8.84 6.97 -19.69
N SER A 99 -9.47 5.98 -19.06
CA SER A 99 -10.11 6.21 -17.77
C SER A 99 -9.06 6.76 -16.80
N PRO A 100 -9.40 7.73 -15.94
CA PRO A 100 -8.46 8.25 -14.95
C PRO A 100 -7.74 7.13 -14.19
N ALA A 101 -8.41 5.98 -14.00
CA ALA A 101 -7.84 4.77 -13.43
C ALA A 101 -6.71 4.14 -14.28
N GLU A 102 -6.84 4.03 -15.60
CA GLU A 102 -5.78 3.49 -16.47
C GLU A 102 -4.56 4.41 -16.53
N ARG A 103 -4.78 5.73 -16.51
CA ARG A 103 -3.69 6.71 -16.38
C ARG A 103 -2.98 6.57 -15.04
N MET A 104 -3.73 6.35 -13.96
CA MET A 104 -3.21 6.18 -12.61
C MET A 104 -2.36 4.91 -12.48
N LYS A 105 -2.82 3.77 -13.03
CA LYS A 105 -2.05 2.51 -13.07
C LYS A 105 -0.68 2.69 -13.73
N LYS A 106 -0.64 3.31 -14.92
CA LYS A 106 0.61 3.58 -15.64
C LYS A 106 1.56 4.46 -14.84
N LEU A 107 1.05 5.54 -14.23
CA LEU A 107 1.87 6.42 -13.41
C LEU A 107 2.46 5.68 -12.21
N VAL A 108 1.67 4.87 -11.51
CA VAL A 108 2.14 4.07 -10.38
C VAL A 108 3.24 3.10 -10.82
N GLN A 109 3.02 2.34 -11.90
CA GLN A 109 3.99 1.38 -12.43
C GLN A 109 5.30 2.03 -12.89
N GLN A 110 5.21 3.12 -13.67
CA GLN A 110 6.39 3.84 -14.15
C GLN A 110 7.18 4.46 -13.01
N SER A 111 6.48 4.99 -12.01
CA SER A 111 7.10 5.64 -10.87
C SER A 111 7.76 4.63 -9.92
N TRP A 112 7.17 3.43 -9.75
CA TRP A 112 7.75 2.34 -8.96
C TRP A 112 9.04 1.78 -9.56
N ALA A 113 9.16 1.74 -10.88
CA ALA A 113 10.38 1.29 -11.56
C ALA A 113 11.63 2.10 -11.17
N LEU A 114 11.47 3.33 -10.65
CA LEU A 114 12.58 4.12 -10.11
C LEU A 114 12.96 3.71 -8.69
N VAL A 115 11.98 3.33 -7.87
CA VAL A 115 12.17 2.84 -6.50
C VAL A 115 12.85 1.46 -6.51
N GLU A 116 12.47 0.61 -7.46
CA GLU A 116 12.99 -0.74 -7.61
C GLU A 116 14.50 -0.79 -7.89
N ARG A 117 15.08 0.29 -8.44
CA ARG A 117 16.53 0.38 -8.74
C ARG A 117 17.42 0.35 -7.51
N ASP A 118 16.87 0.72 -6.35
CA ASP A 118 17.56 0.69 -5.06
C ASP A 118 16.57 0.29 -3.96
N ILE A 119 15.89 -0.84 -4.20
CA ILE A 119 14.72 -1.27 -3.43
C ILE A 119 15.04 -1.50 -1.94
N ASP A 120 16.24 -1.98 -1.63
CA ASP A 120 16.68 -2.28 -0.27
C ASP A 120 16.93 -0.99 0.53
N ALA A 121 17.60 0.00 -0.07
CA ALA A 121 17.84 1.27 0.61
C ALA A 121 16.55 2.09 0.79
N HIS A 122 15.62 2.03 -0.16
CA HIS A 122 14.30 2.65 -0.01
C HIS A 122 13.46 1.90 1.04
N GLY A 123 13.58 0.57 1.10
CA GLY A 123 13.00 -0.27 2.14
C GLY A 123 13.39 0.17 3.55
N ILE A 124 14.69 0.31 3.80
CA ILE A 124 15.21 0.71 5.12
C ILE A 124 14.71 2.12 5.49
N LYS A 125 14.79 3.08 4.56
CA LYS A 125 14.33 4.46 4.78
C LYS A 125 12.84 4.55 5.08
N PHE A 126 12.03 3.73 4.42
CA PHE A 126 10.59 3.65 4.66
C PHE A 126 10.29 3.26 6.12
N PHE A 127 10.94 2.21 6.63
CA PHE A 127 10.79 1.79 8.02
C PHE A 127 11.36 2.81 9.01
N MET A 128 12.51 3.43 8.72
CA MET A 128 13.04 4.51 9.56
C MET A 128 12.08 5.70 9.64
N ARG A 129 11.39 6.01 8.55
CA ARG A 129 10.36 7.05 8.55
C ARG A 129 9.16 6.66 9.41
N ILE A 130 8.71 5.41 9.35
CA ILE A 130 7.63 4.89 10.21
C ILE A 130 8.00 5.03 11.70
N PHE A 131 9.19 4.58 12.10
CA PHE A 131 9.61 4.67 13.50
C PHE A 131 9.87 6.11 13.95
N THR A 132 10.21 7.01 13.02
CA THR A 132 10.31 8.45 13.30
C THR A 132 8.93 9.05 13.60
N ILE A 133 7.90 8.70 12.83
CA ILE A 133 6.55 9.26 13.00
C ILE A 133 5.81 8.59 14.16
N ALA A 134 5.97 7.27 14.31
CA ALA A 134 5.31 6.47 15.33
C ALA A 134 6.31 5.50 15.99
N PRO A 135 7.14 5.98 16.94
CA PRO A 135 8.16 5.16 17.60
C PRO A 135 7.60 3.91 18.28
N SER A 136 6.34 3.97 18.77
CA SER A 136 5.65 2.84 19.39
C SER A 136 5.45 1.65 18.44
N THR A 137 5.49 1.85 17.13
CA THR A 137 5.38 0.75 16.15
C THR A 137 6.63 -0.14 16.15
N LEU A 138 7.77 0.36 16.61
CA LEU A 138 9.00 -0.41 16.72
C LEU A 138 8.81 -1.64 17.63
N GLU A 139 7.96 -1.54 18.65
CA GLU A 139 7.64 -2.65 19.58
C GLU A 139 7.03 -3.88 18.91
N LEU A 140 6.51 -3.72 17.69
CA LEU A 140 5.90 -4.80 16.91
C LEU A 140 6.93 -5.69 16.22
N PHE A 141 8.20 -5.28 16.20
CA PHE A 141 9.26 -5.94 15.45
C PHE A 141 10.25 -6.65 16.37
N SER A 142 10.69 -7.84 15.95
CA SER A 142 11.69 -8.64 16.70
C SER A 142 13.07 -7.99 16.74
N PHE A 143 13.34 -7.03 15.85
CA PHE A 143 14.60 -6.29 15.76
C PHE A 143 14.60 -4.97 16.54
N LYS A 144 13.58 -4.72 17.37
CA LYS A 144 13.41 -3.46 18.13
C LYS A 144 14.62 -3.04 18.98
N ASP A 145 15.38 -4.02 19.47
CA ASP A 145 16.54 -3.81 20.33
C ASP A 145 17.87 -3.73 19.56
N ALA A 146 17.83 -3.62 18.23
CA ALA A 146 19.02 -3.49 17.41
C ALA A 146 19.80 -2.22 17.78
N LYS A 147 21.11 -2.35 18.01
CA LYS A 147 22.00 -1.22 18.33
C LYS A 147 22.03 -0.13 17.27
N ASP A 148 21.95 -0.53 16.01
CA ASP A 148 21.86 0.35 14.86
C ASP A 148 20.77 -0.21 13.94
N LEU A 149 19.55 0.30 14.12
CA LEU A 149 18.37 -0.15 13.38
C LEU A 149 18.55 0.02 11.88
N GLU A 150 19.13 1.13 11.43
CA GLU A 150 19.31 1.43 10.00
C GLU A 150 20.27 0.44 9.33
N LYS A 151 21.25 -0.10 10.08
CA LYS A 151 22.19 -1.11 9.59
C LYS A 151 21.83 -2.54 9.98
N SER A 152 20.65 -2.76 10.58
CA SER A 152 20.24 -4.10 11.02
C SER A 152 19.98 -5.01 9.81
N PRO A 153 20.60 -6.21 9.75
CA PRO A 153 20.32 -7.18 8.71
C PRO A 153 18.87 -7.70 8.79
N GLU A 154 18.29 -7.77 10.00
CA GLU A 154 16.90 -8.16 10.21
C GLU A 154 15.93 -7.13 9.64
N LEU A 155 16.19 -5.84 9.89
CA LEU A 155 15.42 -4.77 9.26
C LEU A 155 15.56 -4.84 7.74
N ALA A 156 16.78 -4.96 7.21
CA ALA A 156 17.01 -5.01 5.77
C ALA A 156 16.26 -6.17 5.11
N ALA A 157 16.29 -7.36 5.72
CA ALA A 157 15.57 -8.53 5.21
C ALA A 157 14.04 -8.33 5.24
N HIS A 158 13.52 -7.77 6.34
CA HIS A 158 12.09 -7.50 6.47
C HIS A 158 11.63 -6.43 5.46
N ALA A 159 12.36 -5.31 5.40
CA ALA A 159 12.10 -4.22 4.48
C ALA A 159 12.16 -4.65 3.01
N GLY A 160 13.17 -5.45 2.63
CA GLY A 160 13.29 -5.98 1.28
C GLY A 160 12.16 -6.96 0.92
N THR A 161 11.61 -7.69 1.90
CA THR A 161 10.43 -8.54 1.67
C THR A 161 9.19 -7.68 1.39
N VAL A 162 8.94 -6.68 2.24
CA VAL A 162 7.81 -5.75 2.07
C VAL A 162 7.89 -5.03 0.73
N MET A 163 9.05 -4.47 0.38
CA MET A 163 9.21 -3.72 -0.86
C MET A 163 9.04 -4.61 -2.11
N ARG A 164 9.53 -5.85 -2.10
CA ARG A 164 9.31 -6.78 -3.22
C ARG A 164 7.84 -7.15 -3.38
N THR A 165 7.14 -7.37 -2.27
CA THR A 165 5.69 -7.60 -2.29
C THR A 165 4.94 -6.41 -2.89
N VAL A 166 5.30 -5.18 -2.49
CA VAL A 166 4.72 -3.96 -3.08
C VAL A 166 5.04 -3.88 -4.57
N GLY A 167 6.25 -4.23 -4.98
CA GLY A 167 6.63 -4.26 -6.40
C GLY A 167 5.85 -5.27 -7.22
N GLN A 168 5.58 -6.45 -6.68
CA GLN A 168 4.71 -7.44 -7.32
C GLN A 168 3.28 -6.91 -7.45
N ALA A 169 2.75 -6.25 -6.40
CA ALA A 169 1.44 -5.62 -6.43
C ALA A 169 1.36 -4.50 -7.48
N VAL A 170 2.41 -3.67 -7.60
CA VAL A 170 2.48 -2.60 -8.60
C VAL A 170 2.58 -3.18 -10.01
N ALA A 171 3.43 -4.19 -10.22
CA ALA A 171 3.59 -4.84 -11.53
C ALA A 171 2.28 -5.44 -12.04
N GLY A 172 1.48 -6.05 -11.16
CA GLY A 172 0.19 -6.62 -11.53
C GLY A 172 -0.98 -5.63 -11.61
N LEU A 173 -0.77 -4.31 -11.50
CA LEU A 173 -1.87 -3.35 -11.68
C LEU A 173 -2.50 -3.39 -13.10
N SER A 174 -1.78 -3.95 -14.07
CA SER A 174 -2.26 -4.21 -15.44
C SER A 174 -3.02 -5.53 -15.59
N ASP A 175 -2.90 -6.45 -14.62
CA ASP A 175 -3.57 -7.75 -14.57
C ASP A 175 -3.95 -8.04 -13.11
N VAL A 176 -5.07 -7.46 -12.71
CA VAL A 176 -5.46 -7.44 -11.30
C VAL A 176 -5.90 -8.83 -10.82
N GLN A 177 -6.33 -9.71 -11.72
CA GLN A 177 -6.58 -11.12 -11.41
C GLN A 177 -5.30 -11.86 -11.00
N ALA A 178 -4.17 -11.57 -11.64
CA ALA A 178 -2.89 -12.17 -11.29
C ALA A 178 -2.35 -11.72 -9.92
N LEU A 179 -2.85 -10.61 -9.37
CA LEU A 179 -2.48 -10.13 -8.04
C LEU A 179 -3.17 -10.88 -6.90
N VAL A 180 -4.31 -11.52 -7.17
CA VAL A 180 -5.09 -12.24 -6.15
C VAL A 180 -4.25 -13.27 -5.38
N PRO A 181 -3.54 -14.23 -6.03
CA PRO A 181 -2.74 -15.21 -5.30
C PRO A 181 -1.53 -14.61 -4.56
N VAL A 182 -0.93 -13.53 -5.10
CA VAL A 182 0.20 -12.84 -4.46
C VAL A 182 -0.27 -12.21 -3.14
N LEU A 183 -1.35 -11.45 -3.19
CA LEU A 183 -1.89 -10.75 -2.02
C LEU A 183 -2.53 -11.70 -0.99
N GLN A 184 -3.00 -12.87 -1.41
CA GLN A 184 -3.49 -13.93 -0.51
C GLN A 184 -2.36 -14.68 0.22
N SER A 185 -1.12 -14.61 -0.29
CA SER A 185 0.03 -15.32 0.27
C SER A 185 0.82 -14.52 1.33
N LEU A 186 0.39 -13.28 1.59
CA LEU A 186 0.94 -12.37 2.59
C LEU A 186 0.27 -12.56 3.96
#